data_AF-A0A7V9P901-F1
#
_entry.id   AF-A0A7V9P901-F1
#
_cell.length_a   1.000
_cell.length_b   1.000
_cell.length_c   1.000
_cell.angle_alpha   90.00
_cell.angle_beta   90.00
_cell.angle_gamma   90.00
#
_symmetry.space_group_name_H-M   'P 1'
#
loop_
_entity.id
_entity.type
_entity.pdbx_description
1 polymer ?
#
loop_
_entity_poly.entity_id
_entity_poly.type
_entity_poly.pdbx_seq_one_letter_code
_entity_poly.pdbx_strand_id
1 'polypeptide(L)'
;MQCNILVFDYEKAKEKLARITYTEEGSGKKHPVYRFFDGDNDYICEVRYGGATANALQRGFWTHTKNALKYFDSITNGWIDYSLNPVLVKFFSHALLSTSRAHENALVELQKDIEEQKRNSVLG
;
A
#
# COMPACT_ATOMS: atom_id res chain seq x y z
N MET A 1 -4.19 7.59 16.30
CA MET A 1 -3.09 6.81 15.67
C MET A 1 -3.35 6.85 14.19
N GLN A 2 -2.46 7.46 13.39
CA GLN A 2 -2.70 7.63 11.96
C GLN A 2 -2.24 6.40 11.15
N CYS A 3 -3.02 6.00 10.17
CA CYS A 3 -2.71 4.91 9.23
C CYS A 3 -2.96 5.38 7.80
N ASN A 4 -2.18 4.88 6.86
CA ASN A 4 -2.42 5.02 5.43
C ASN A 4 -2.37 3.62 4.82
N ILE A 5 -3.42 3.24 4.10
CA ILE A 5 -3.42 1.95 3.40
C ILE A 5 -2.85 2.19 2.00
N LEU A 6 -1.66 1.64 1.78
CA LEU A 6 -0.92 1.75 0.54
C LEU A 6 -1.00 0.43 -0.23
N VAL A 7 -1.35 0.52 -1.51
CA VAL A 7 -1.36 -0.62 -2.44
C VAL A 7 -0.21 -0.44 -3.43
N PHE A 8 0.65 -1.45 -3.55
CA PHE A 8 1.77 -1.41 -4.48
C PHE A 8 1.26 -1.61 -5.92
N ASP A 9 1.56 -0.67 -6.80
CA ASP A 9 1.26 -0.75 -8.22
C ASP A 9 2.36 -1.54 -8.95
N TYR A 10 2.14 -2.86 -9.02
CA TYR A 10 3.06 -3.79 -9.66
C TYR A 10 3.24 -3.52 -11.16
N GLU A 11 2.16 -3.18 -11.87
CA GLU A 11 2.23 -2.98 -13.32
C GLU A 11 3.05 -1.74 -13.66
N LYS A 12 2.83 -0.63 -12.94
CA LYS A 12 3.65 0.58 -13.08
C LYS A 12 5.11 0.33 -12.72
N ALA A 13 5.38 -0.39 -11.64
CA ALA A 13 6.74 -0.74 -11.25
C ALA A 13 7.45 -1.57 -12.32
N LYS A 14 6.74 -2.52 -12.92
CA LYS A 14 7.25 -3.37 -13.99
C LYS A 14 7.51 -2.59 -15.27
N GLU A 15 6.61 -1.69 -15.66
CA GLU A 15 6.78 -0.82 -16.84
C GLU A 15 7.98 0.11 -16.69
N LYS A 16 8.17 0.69 -15.51
CA LYS A 16 9.20 1.71 -15.25
C LYS A 16 10.57 1.14 -14.93
N LEU A 17 10.68 -0.17 -14.64
CA LEU A 17 11.94 -0.81 -14.29
C LEU A 17 12.99 -0.63 -15.40
N ALA A 18 14.12 0.01 -15.05
CA ALA A 18 15.22 0.23 -15.98
C ALA A 18 16.52 -0.44 -15.52
N ARG A 19 16.72 -0.62 -14.21
CA ARG A 19 17.99 -1.09 -13.67
C ARG A 19 17.80 -1.94 -12.42
N ILE A 20 18.51 -3.06 -12.36
CA ILE A 20 18.59 -3.92 -11.18
C ILE A 20 20.04 -3.94 -10.71
N THR A 21 20.27 -3.66 -9.43
CA THR A 21 21.59 -3.85 -8.82
C THR A 21 21.58 -5.01 -7.85
N TYR A 22 22.65 -5.79 -7.89
CA TYR A 22 22.93 -6.81 -6.91
C TYR A 22 23.98 -6.29 -5.91
N THR A 23 23.78 -6.58 -4.63
CA THR A 23 24.78 -6.35 -3.59
C THR A 23 24.99 -7.67 -2.84
N GLU A 24 26.22 -8.19 -2.87
CA GLU A 24 26.63 -9.38 -2.12
C GLU A 24 26.59 -9.17 -0.60
N GLU A 25 26.60 -10.27 0.15
CA GLU A 25 26.70 -10.26 1.61
C GLU A 25 28.03 -9.61 2.05
N GLY A 26 27.97 -8.66 2.99
CA GLY A 26 29.14 -7.90 3.46
C GLY A 26 28.78 -6.50 3.96
N SER A 27 29.64 -5.91 4.82
CA SER A 27 29.42 -4.61 5.50
C SER A 27 28.19 -4.55 6.41
N GLY A 28 28.00 -5.57 7.27
CA GLY A 28 26.92 -5.61 8.26
C GLY A 28 25.55 -6.06 7.73
N LYS A 29 25.43 -6.37 6.43
CA LYS A 29 24.21 -6.95 5.83
C LYS A 29 24.36 -8.47 5.73
N LYS A 30 23.44 -9.17 6.39
CA LYS A 30 23.41 -10.64 6.53
C LYS A 30 22.95 -11.40 5.29
N HIS A 31 22.41 -10.70 4.28
CA HIS A 31 21.68 -11.29 3.16
C HIS A 31 21.91 -10.48 1.87
N PRO A 32 22.08 -11.12 0.69
CA PRO A 32 22.19 -10.42 -0.59
C PRO A 32 20.93 -9.61 -0.88
N VAL A 33 21.10 -8.50 -1.60
CA VAL A 33 20.01 -7.57 -1.93
C VAL A 33 19.98 -7.30 -3.42
N TYR A 34 18.80 -7.47 -4.01
CA TYR A 34 18.47 -6.96 -5.34
C TYR A 34 17.67 -5.68 -5.17
N ARG A 35 18.16 -4.56 -5.68
CA ARG A 35 17.42 -3.29 -5.72
C ARG A 35 16.99 -2.98 -7.15
N PHE A 36 15.76 -2.53 -7.28
CA PHE A 36 15.11 -2.22 -8.53
C PHE A 36 14.97 -0.70 -8.63
N PHE A 37 15.39 -0.14 -9.76
CA PHE A 37 15.37 1.29 -10.04
C PHE A 37 14.71 1.56 -11.39
N ASP A 38 14.08 2.71 -11.53
CA ASP A 38 13.50 3.14 -12.79
C ASP A 38 14.46 3.94 -13.67
N GLY A 39 13.93 4.45 -14.79
CA GLY A 39 14.68 5.25 -15.76
C GLY A 39 15.26 6.54 -15.19
N ASP A 40 14.64 7.10 -14.15
CA ASP A 40 15.11 8.30 -13.45
C ASP A 40 16.06 7.96 -12.30
N ASN A 41 16.43 6.68 -12.16
CA ASN A 41 17.29 6.14 -11.12
C ASN A 41 16.69 6.18 -9.70
N ASP A 42 15.37 6.33 -9.61
CA ASP A 42 14.65 6.30 -8.34
C ASP A 42 14.36 4.86 -7.91
N TYR A 43 14.24 4.70 -6.58
CA TYR A 43 13.99 3.40 -5.96
C TYR A 43 12.55 2.91 -6.22
N ILE A 44 12.43 1.67 -6.71
CA ILE A 44 11.14 0.97 -6.89
C ILE A 44 10.89 0.05 -5.69
N CYS A 45 11.77 -0.94 -5.52
CA CYS A 45 11.67 -1.93 -4.44
C CYS A 45 13.02 -2.64 -4.24
N GLU A 46 13.10 -3.49 -3.22
CA GLU A 46 14.22 -4.40 -3.04
C GLU A 46 13.76 -5.76 -2.52
N VAL A 47 14.49 -6.79 -2.93
CA VAL A 47 14.29 -8.18 -2.53
C VAL A 47 15.55 -8.66 -1.84
N ARG A 48 15.39 -9.30 -0.68
CA ARG A 48 16.51 -9.83 0.13
C ARG A 48 16.42 -11.35 0.21
N TYR A 49 17.41 -12.07 -0.32
CA TYR A 49 17.43 -13.54 -0.29
C TYR A 49 18.27 -14.05 0.89
N GLY A 50 17.91 -15.17 1.54
CA GLY A 50 18.69 -15.70 2.68
C GLY A 50 17.94 -16.56 3.71
N GLY A 51 17.16 -17.55 3.25
CA GLY A 51 16.48 -18.50 4.14
C GLY A 51 15.26 -17.93 4.88
N ALA A 52 14.74 -18.66 5.88
CA ALA A 52 13.50 -18.31 6.59
C ALA A 52 13.55 -16.94 7.32
N THR A 53 14.74 -16.40 7.59
CA THR A 53 14.92 -15.05 8.16
C THR A 53 14.99 -13.95 7.11
N ALA A 54 15.24 -14.31 5.84
CA ALA A 54 15.24 -13.37 4.74
C ALA A 54 13.79 -13.11 4.29
N ASN A 55 13.34 -11.91 4.61
CA ASN A 55 12.02 -11.43 4.23
C ASN A 55 12.04 -11.02 2.75
N ALA A 56 12.04 -12.01 1.85
CA ALA A 56 12.32 -11.79 0.43
C ALA A 56 11.37 -10.79 -0.22
N LEU A 57 10.07 -10.82 0.09
CA LEU A 57 9.10 -9.89 -0.49
C LEU A 57 8.48 -8.95 0.55
N GLN A 58 7.92 -9.51 1.62
CA GLN A 58 7.03 -8.74 2.51
C GLN A 58 7.72 -7.54 3.17
N ARG A 59 8.91 -7.69 3.77
CA ARG A 59 9.56 -6.54 4.43
C ARG A 59 10.32 -5.62 3.48
N GLY A 60 10.74 -6.08 2.30
CA GLY A 60 11.43 -5.25 1.32
C GLY A 60 10.56 -4.09 0.83
N PHE A 61 9.28 -4.38 0.58
CA PHE A 61 8.28 -3.37 0.25
C PHE A 61 7.94 -2.45 1.43
N TRP A 62 7.89 -2.98 2.67
CA TRP A 62 7.50 -2.22 3.87
C TRP A 62 8.61 -1.37 4.50
N THR A 63 9.87 -1.82 4.48
CA THR A 63 10.97 -1.14 5.20
C THR A 63 11.42 0.14 4.49
N HIS A 64 11.21 0.21 3.17
CA HIS A 64 11.58 1.34 2.34
C HIS A 64 10.40 1.94 1.56
N THR A 65 9.16 1.70 2.00
CA THR A 65 7.94 2.26 1.37
C THR A 65 8.04 3.77 1.18
N LYS A 66 8.62 4.49 2.16
CA LYS A 66 8.86 5.94 2.07
C LYS A 66 9.70 6.37 0.86
N ASN A 67 10.63 5.52 0.41
CA ASN A 67 11.51 5.80 -0.72
C ASN A 67 10.86 5.41 -2.06
N ALA A 68 9.77 4.63 -2.03
CA ALA A 68 9.07 4.08 -3.19
C ALA A 68 7.63 4.61 -3.31
N LEU A 69 7.24 5.66 -2.57
CA LEU A 69 5.84 6.13 -2.49
C LEU A 69 5.20 6.36 -3.85
N LYS A 70 5.99 6.72 -4.87
CA LYS A 70 5.51 6.88 -6.25
C LYS A 70 4.96 5.62 -6.92
N TYR A 71 5.25 4.44 -6.37
CA TYR A 71 4.72 3.14 -6.80
C TYR A 71 3.66 2.58 -5.85
N PHE A 72 3.16 3.41 -4.93
CA PHE A 72 2.07 3.04 -4.06
C PHE A 72 0.91 4.01 -4.22
N ASP A 73 -0.29 3.45 -4.36
CA ASP A 73 -1.52 4.21 -4.31
C ASP A 73 -2.07 4.20 -2.88
N SER A 74 -2.41 5.39 -2.39
CA SER A 74 -3.12 5.52 -1.12
C SER A 74 -4.61 5.33 -1.35
N ILE A 75 -5.15 4.19 -0.93
CA ILE A 75 -6.59 3.95 -1.03
C ILE A 75 -7.39 4.74 0.02
N THR A 76 -6.71 5.29 1.03
CA THR A 76 -7.29 6.19 2.03
C THR A 76 -7.11 7.66 1.69
N ASN A 77 -6.54 7.97 0.51
CA ASN A 77 -6.21 9.32 0.05
C ASN A 77 -5.40 10.15 1.09
N GLY A 78 -4.45 9.47 1.76
CA GLY A 78 -3.62 10.05 2.81
C GLY A 78 -3.71 9.31 4.14
N TRP A 79 -3.19 9.97 5.18
CA TRP A 79 -3.19 9.46 6.55
C TRP A 79 -4.55 9.72 7.20
N ILE A 80 -5.22 8.65 7.63
CA ILE A 80 -6.48 8.71 8.37
C ILE A 80 -6.24 8.39 9.84
N ASP A 81 -6.91 9.10 10.75
CA ASP A 81 -6.85 8.74 12.17
C ASP A 81 -7.75 7.54 12.46
N TYR A 82 -7.13 6.44 12.86
CA TYR A 82 -7.83 5.35 13.52
C TYR A 82 -7.81 5.62 15.03
N SER A 83 -8.73 6.46 15.51
CA SER A 83 -9.41 6.05 16.74
C SER A 83 -10.06 4.70 16.40
N LEU A 84 -9.76 3.65 17.15
CA LEU A 84 -10.25 2.30 16.86
C LEU A 84 -11.75 2.38 16.52
N ASN A 85 -12.11 2.13 15.26
CA ASN A 85 -13.49 2.12 14.79
C ASN A 85 -13.83 0.66 14.44
N PRO A 86 -14.29 -0.13 15.43
CA PRO A 86 -14.58 -1.55 15.23
C PRO A 86 -15.62 -1.79 14.12
N VAL A 87 -16.49 -0.81 13.88
CA VAL A 87 -17.50 -0.89 12.82
C VAL A 87 -16.83 -0.89 11.45
N LEU A 88 -15.87 0.00 11.21
CA LEU A 88 -15.14 0.07 9.94
C LEU A 88 -14.31 -1.21 9.69
N VAL A 89 -13.64 -1.73 10.72
CA VAL A 89 -12.87 -2.98 10.63
C VAL A 89 -13.79 -4.16 10.29
N LYS A 90 -14.94 -4.24 10.96
CA LYS A 90 -15.95 -5.29 10.70
C LYS A 90 -16.55 -5.15 9.30
N PHE A 91 -16.79 -3.93 8.84
CA PHE A 91 -17.27 -3.65 7.49
C PHE A 91 -16.29 -4.18 6.43
N PHE A 92 -14.99 -3.88 6.56
CA PHE A 92 -13.97 -4.42 5.65
C PHE A 92 -13.90 -5.95 5.70
N SER A 93 -13.95 -6.55 6.89
CA SER A 93 -13.94 -8.01 7.03
C SER A 93 -15.13 -8.67 6.29
N HIS A 94 -16.32 -8.07 6.36
CA HIS A 94 -17.49 -8.58 5.66
C HIS A 94 -17.44 -8.31 4.15
N ALA A 95 -16.97 -7.14 3.75
CA ALA A 95 -16.79 -6.80 2.34
C ALA A 95 -15.83 -7.79 1.64
N LEU A 96 -14.71 -8.16 2.27
CA LEU A 96 -13.78 -9.13 1.68
C LEU A 96 -14.37 -10.54 1.45
N LEU A 97 -15.48 -10.87 2.12
CA LEU A 97 -16.13 -12.19 2.03
C LEU A 97 -17.44 -12.16 1.22
N SER A 98 -17.94 -10.98 0.86
CA SER A 98 -19.24 -10.82 0.19
C SER A 98 -19.12 -10.77 -1.34
N THR A 99 -20.27 -10.83 -2.01
CA THR A 99 -20.36 -10.79 -3.48
C THR A 99 -20.30 -9.35 -4.01
N SER A 100 -19.92 -9.18 -5.28
CA SER A 100 -19.89 -7.87 -5.97
C SER A 100 -21.21 -7.10 -5.84
N ARG A 101 -22.35 -7.80 -5.98
CA ARG A 101 -23.68 -7.19 -5.80
C ARG A 101 -23.88 -6.59 -4.41
N ALA A 102 -23.36 -7.25 -3.37
CA ALA A 102 -23.44 -6.72 -2.01
C ALA A 102 -22.54 -5.49 -1.83
N HIS A 103 -21.37 -5.46 -2.49
CA HIS A 103 -20.49 -4.30 -2.49
C HIS A 103 -21.13 -3.09 -3.17
N GLU A 104 -21.76 -3.28 -4.32
CA GLU A 104 -22.49 -2.22 -5.05
C GLU A 104 -23.59 -1.61 -4.18
N ASN A 105 -24.39 -2.45 -3.52
CA ASN A 105 -25.44 -1.97 -2.61
C ASN A 105 -24.85 -1.18 -1.43
N ALA A 106 -23.76 -1.67 -0.83
CA ALA A 106 -23.09 -0.97 0.26
C ALA A 106 -22.50 0.38 -0.19
N LEU A 107 -21.94 0.45 -1.39
CA LEU A 107 -21.44 1.70 -1.97
C LEU A 107 -22.54 2.75 -2.13
N VAL A 108 -23.74 2.36 -2.56
CA VAL A 108 -24.88 3.28 -2.68
C VAL A 108 -25.24 3.91 -1.32
N GLU A 109 -25.27 3.11 -0.25
CA GLU A 109 -25.58 3.64 1.09
C GLU A 109 -24.49 4.58 1.61
N LEU A 110 -23.21 4.25 1.36
CA LEU A 110 -22.10 5.14 1.72
C LEU A 110 -22.14 6.47 0.93
N GLN A 111 -22.50 6.42 -0.36
CA GLN A 111 -22.63 7.63 -1.19
C GLN A 111 -23.74 8.55 -0.68
N LYS A 112 -24.89 7.99 -0.29
CA LYS A 112 -26.00 8.77 0.30
C LYS A 112 -25.56 9.49 1.56
N ASP A 113 -24.85 8.80 2.46
CA ASP A 113 -24.32 9.39 3.70
C ASP A 113 -23.32 10.51 3.39
N ILE A 114 -22.38 10.30 2.46
CA ILE A 114 -21.42 11.34 2.04
C ILE A 114 -22.14 12.57 1.47
N GLU A 115 -23.15 12.38 0.63
CA GLU A 115 -23.94 13.48 0.09
C GLU A 115 -24.72 14.22 1.18
N GLU A 116 -25.29 13.50 2.14
CA GLU A 116 -25.97 14.09 3.28
C GLU A 116 -25.00 14.87 4.17
N GLN A 117 -23.81 14.34 4.44
CA GLN A 117 -22.75 15.07 5.12
C GLN A 117 -22.36 16.33 4.36
N LYS A 118 -22.22 16.29 3.02
CA LYS A 118 -21.96 17.48 2.20
C LYS A 118 -23.07 18.52 2.27
N ARG A 119 -24.34 18.10 2.38
CA ARG A 119 -25.48 19.00 2.54
C ARG A 119 -25.54 19.61 3.94
N ASN A 120 -25.19 18.84 4.96
CA ASN A 120 -25.28 19.22 6.38
C ASN A 120 -24.00 19.91 6.90
N SER A 121 -22.88 19.74 6.22
CA SER A 121 -21.66 20.51 6.47
C SER A 121 -21.76 21.85 5.77
N VAL A 122 -21.56 22.93 6.52
CA VAL A 122 -21.28 24.27 5.98
C VAL A 122 -19.88 24.24 5.35
N LEU A 123 -19.75 23.57 4.21
CA LEU A 123 -18.59 23.64 3.33
C LEU A 123 -19.08 24.12 1.96
N GLY A 124 -19.38 25.42 1.94
CA GLY A 124 -19.01 26.24 0.79
C GLY A 124 -17.51 26.55 0.83
#